data_AF-G1A8G8-F1
#
_entry.id   AF-G1A8G8-F1
#
_cell.length_a   1.000
_cell.length_b   1.000
_cell.length_c   1.000
_cell.angle_alpha   90.00
_cell.angle_beta   90.00
_cell.angle_gamma   90.00
#
_symmetry.space_group_name_H-M   'P 1'
#
loop_
_entity.id
_entity.type
_entity.pdbx_description
1 polymer ?
#
loop_
_entity_poly.entity_id
_entity_poly.type
_entity_poly.pdbx_seq_one_letter_code
_entity_poly.pdbx_strand_id
1 'polypeptide(L)'
;YTGNTWDATSCSSGSACAKNCAIDGADYSGTYGITTSGNSLSLKFVTKGSYSINIGSRTYLMDTDSKYQMFNLIGNEFTFDVDVSKLPCGLNGALYFVEMAADGGINKGNNKAGAKYGTGYCDSQCPHDIKWINGAANSDGWTPNPEDKNAGSGKIGACCAEMDI
;
A
#
# COMPACT_ATOMS: atom_id res chain seq x y z
N TYR A 1 -12.50 4.25 8.12
CA TYR A 1 -11.48 5.29 7.92
C TYR A 1 -11.96 6.18 6.79
N THR A 2 -12.15 7.47 7.05
CA THR A 2 -12.71 8.41 6.06
C THR A 2 -11.93 9.72 6.13
N GLY A 3 -11.50 10.24 4.98
CA GLY A 3 -10.52 11.33 4.98
C GLY A 3 -9.23 10.85 5.64
N ASN A 4 -8.91 11.40 6.80
CA ASN A 4 -7.70 11.07 7.57
C ASN A 4 -7.98 10.60 9.00
N THR A 5 -9.19 10.11 9.31
CA THR A 5 -9.56 9.66 10.66
C THR A 5 -10.18 8.26 10.68
N TRP A 6 -9.98 7.58 11.80
CA TRP A 6 -10.66 6.32 12.14
C TRP A 6 -12.00 6.61 12.80
N ASP A 7 -12.99 5.74 12.57
CA ASP A 7 -14.26 5.81 13.28
C ASP A 7 -14.07 5.24 14.70
N ALA A 8 -14.18 6.09 15.71
CA ALA A 8 -13.87 5.71 17.10
C ALA A 8 -14.81 4.63 17.67
N THR A 9 -16.04 4.54 17.16
CA THR A 9 -17.01 3.53 17.60
C THR A 9 -16.61 2.14 17.11
N SER A 10 -16.22 2.03 15.84
CA SER A 10 -15.82 0.77 15.21
C SER A 10 -14.40 0.34 15.59
N CYS A 11 -13.55 1.31 15.94
CA CYS A 11 -12.11 1.13 16.16
C CYS A 11 -11.67 1.58 17.56
N SER A 12 -12.23 0.96 18.60
CA SER A 12 -11.85 1.19 20.00
C SER A 12 -10.44 0.70 20.38
N SER A 13 -9.88 -0.21 19.57
CA SER A 13 -8.48 -0.65 19.61
C SER A 13 -8.07 -1.19 18.24
N GLY A 14 -6.77 -1.27 17.98
CA GLY A 14 -6.27 -1.83 16.72
C GLY A 14 -6.80 -3.24 16.38
N SER A 15 -6.88 -4.13 17.37
CA SER A 15 -7.39 -5.50 17.18
C SER A 15 -8.90 -5.54 16.96
N ALA A 16 -9.68 -4.74 17.71
CA ALA A 16 -11.12 -4.64 17.50
C ALA A 16 -11.44 -4.07 16.12
N CYS A 17 -10.73 -3.01 15.71
CA CYS A 17 -10.88 -2.40 14.40
C CYS A 17 -10.59 -3.40 13.27
N ALA A 18 -9.53 -4.21 13.39
CA ALA A 18 -9.21 -5.24 12.39
C ALA A 18 -10.23 -6.37 12.29
N LYS A 19 -10.99 -6.64 13.36
CA LYS A 19 -12.08 -7.62 13.35
C LYS A 19 -13.36 -7.03 12.76
N ASN A 20 -13.60 -5.74 12.98
CA ASN A 20 -14.85 -5.07 12.63
C ASN A 20 -14.82 -4.39 11.25
N CYS A 21 -13.64 -4.22 10.66
CA CYS A 21 -13.46 -3.57 9.38
C CYS A 21 -12.91 -4.54 8.33
N ALA A 22 -13.08 -4.17 7.07
CA ALA A 22 -12.50 -4.85 5.92
C ALA A 22 -11.86 -3.83 4.97
N ILE A 23 -10.90 -4.30 4.19
CA ILE A 23 -10.48 -3.67 2.95
C ILE A 23 -11.14 -4.43 1.80
N ASP A 24 -11.58 -3.71 0.77
CA ASP A 24 -12.37 -4.27 -0.33
C ASP A 24 -11.58 -4.24 -1.65
N GLY A 25 -12.20 -4.73 -2.72
CA GLY A 25 -11.65 -4.67 -4.07
C GLY A 25 -11.40 -3.25 -4.57
N ALA A 26 -10.57 -3.15 -5.61
CA ALA A 26 -10.19 -1.90 -6.22
C ALA A 26 -10.70 -1.82 -7.67
N ASP A 27 -11.37 -0.73 -8.01
CA ASP A 27 -11.56 -0.31 -9.39
C ASP A 27 -10.27 0.35 -9.90
N TYR A 28 -9.35 -0.48 -10.39
CA TYR A 28 -8.01 -0.07 -10.82
C TYR A 28 -8.04 1.08 -11.83
N SER A 29 -8.85 0.99 -12.88
CA SER A 29 -8.85 1.98 -13.96
C SER A 29 -9.68 3.22 -13.60
N GLY A 30 -10.92 3.04 -13.14
CA GLY A 30 -11.84 4.16 -12.94
C GLY A 30 -11.53 4.99 -11.71
N THR A 31 -11.05 4.37 -10.63
CA THR A 31 -10.74 5.07 -9.37
C THR A 31 -9.27 5.43 -9.24
N TYR A 32 -8.37 4.49 -9.57
CA TYR A 32 -6.93 4.66 -9.34
C TYR A 32 -6.16 5.09 -10.60
N GLY A 33 -6.72 4.92 -11.80
CA GLY A 33 -6.01 5.23 -13.05
C GLY A 33 -4.84 4.29 -13.32
N ILE A 34 -4.95 3.05 -12.84
CA ILE A 34 -4.00 1.97 -13.05
C ILE A 34 -4.49 1.12 -14.22
N THR A 35 -3.65 0.92 -15.22
CA THR A 35 -3.96 0.09 -16.39
C THR A 35 -2.78 -0.75 -16.80
N THR A 36 -3.04 -1.93 -17.35
CA THR A 36 -2.01 -2.82 -17.91
C THR A 36 -2.31 -3.15 -19.37
N SER A 37 -1.26 -3.44 -20.14
CA SER A 37 -1.37 -3.96 -21.50
C SER A 37 -0.13 -4.79 -21.83
N GLY A 38 -0.29 -6.10 -21.97
CA GLY A 38 0.85 -7.02 -22.14
C GLY A 38 1.78 -6.96 -20.93
N ASN A 39 3.03 -6.54 -21.16
CA ASN A 39 4.06 -6.37 -20.13
C ASN A 39 4.16 -4.94 -19.58
N SER A 40 3.28 -4.02 -19.99
CA SER A 40 3.29 -2.62 -19.54
C SER A 40 2.30 -2.38 -18.41
N LEU A 41 2.74 -1.61 -17.40
CA LEU A 41 1.94 -1.04 -16.32
C LEU A 41 2.00 0.49 -16.41
N SER A 42 0.84 1.15 -16.39
CA SER A 42 0.75 2.62 -16.33
C SER A 42 0.04 3.04 -15.05
N LEU A 43 0.65 3.99 -14.33
CA LEU A 43 0.17 4.55 -13.08
C LEU A 43 -0.07 6.05 -13.26
N LYS A 44 -1.33 6.50 -13.17
CA LYS A 44 -1.63 7.94 -13.19
C LYS A 44 -1.46 8.55 -11.82
N PHE A 45 -0.91 9.76 -11.77
CA PHE A 45 -0.74 10.48 -10.51
C PHE A 45 -2.08 10.97 -9.92
N VAL A 46 -2.96 11.57 -10.72
CA VAL A 46 -4.26 12.05 -10.23
C VAL A 46 -5.39 11.46 -11.06
N THR A 47 -6.32 10.78 -10.39
CA THR A 47 -7.53 10.22 -11.00
C THR A 47 -8.76 10.78 -10.31
N LYS A 48 -9.61 11.47 -11.07
CA LYS A 48 -10.82 12.12 -10.56
C LYS A 48 -12.03 11.25 -10.91
N GLY A 49 -12.62 10.62 -9.90
CA GLY A 49 -13.89 9.90 -10.02
C GLY A 49 -15.08 10.79 -9.71
N SER A 50 -16.29 10.21 -9.72
CA SER A 50 -17.54 10.95 -9.48
C SER A 50 -17.67 11.47 -8.04
N TYR A 51 -17.06 10.78 -7.07
CA TYR A 51 -17.23 11.07 -5.64
C TYR A 51 -15.91 11.28 -4.87
N SER A 52 -14.78 11.04 -5.53
CA SER A 52 -13.46 11.07 -4.90
C SER A 52 -12.36 11.43 -5.89
N ILE A 53 -11.21 11.84 -5.35
CA ILE A 53 -9.99 12.09 -6.12
C ILE A 53 -8.90 11.22 -5.50
N ASN A 54 -8.33 10.32 -6.29
CA ASN A 54 -7.18 9.51 -5.92
C ASN A 54 -5.87 10.24 -6.29
N ILE A 55 -4.86 10.13 -5.43
CA ILE A 55 -3.52 10.69 -5.60
C ILE A 55 -2.49 9.57 -5.42
N GLY A 56 -1.73 9.27 -6.48
CA GLY A 56 -0.71 8.24 -6.51
C GLY A 56 -1.27 6.82 -6.38
N SER A 57 -0.34 5.87 -6.34
CA SER A 57 -0.63 4.45 -6.14
C SER A 57 0.64 3.70 -5.77
N ARG A 58 0.51 2.62 -5.00
CA ARG A 58 1.56 1.62 -4.78
C ARG A 58 1.00 0.25 -5.16
N THR A 59 1.75 -0.50 -5.95
CA THR A 59 1.32 -1.80 -6.50
C THR A 59 2.41 -2.84 -6.30
N TYR A 60 2.03 -4.10 -6.14
CA TYR A 60 2.96 -5.23 -6.03
C TYR A 60 2.72 -6.20 -7.18
N LEU A 61 3.80 -6.81 -7.68
CA LEU A 61 3.70 -7.88 -8.65
C LEU A 61 3.20 -9.17 -7.96
N MET A 62 2.24 -9.85 -8.58
CA MET A 62 1.62 -11.07 -8.05
C MET A 62 2.12 -12.30 -8.82
N ASP A 63 2.44 -13.37 -8.12
CA ASP A 63 2.70 -14.70 -8.69
C ASP A 63 1.37 -15.47 -8.87
N THR A 64 0.51 -15.37 -7.86
CA THR A 64 -0.84 -15.94 -7.87
C THR A 64 -1.83 -14.95 -7.26
N ASP A 65 -3.12 -15.26 -7.31
CA ASP A 65 -4.18 -14.49 -6.65
C ASP A 65 -3.96 -14.22 -5.15
N SER A 66 -3.10 -14.99 -4.47
CA SER A 66 -2.89 -14.89 -3.02
C SER A 66 -1.42 -14.77 -2.59
N LYS A 67 -0.48 -14.62 -3.54
CA LYS A 67 0.95 -14.46 -3.24
C LYS A 67 1.61 -13.43 -4.15
N TYR A 68 2.45 -12.60 -3.55
CA TYR A 68 3.38 -11.74 -4.28
C TYR A 68 4.42 -12.56 -5.04
N GLN A 69 4.87 -12.03 -6.17
CA GLN A 69 6.05 -12.53 -6.85
C GLN A 69 7.29 -12.17 -6.04
N MET A 70 8.00 -13.18 -5.57
CA MET A 70 9.24 -13.00 -4.79
C MET A 70 10.46 -13.04 -5.72
N PHE A 71 11.48 -12.26 -5.36
CA PHE A 71 12.73 -12.18 -6.11
C PHE A 71 13.92 -12.43 -5.18
N ASN A 72 14.85 -13.28 -5.62
CA ASN A 72 16.15 -13.46 -4.98
C ASN A 72 17.18 -12.73 -5.84
N LEU A 73 17.58 -11.52 -5.44
CA LEU A 73 18.38 -10.64 -6.30
C LEU A 73 19.89 -10.88 -6.22
N ILE A 74 20.38 -11.48 -5.13
CA ILE A 74 21.82 -11.70 -4.91
C ILE A 74 22.39 -12.58 -6.03
N GLY A 75 23.36 -12.04 -6.77
CA GLY A 75 24.02 -12.73 -7.88
C GLY A 75 23.23 -12.75 -9.19
N ASN A 76 22.12 -12.00 -9.29
CA ASN A 76 21.26 -11.93 -10.47
C ASN A 76 21.20 -10.51 -11.05
N GLU A 77 20.62 -10.40 -12.25
CA GLU A 77 20.34 -9.14 -12.94
C GLU A 77 18.82 -8.90 -12.98
N PHE A 78 18.39 -7.66 -12.76
CA PHE A 78 17.00 -7.22 -12.92
C PHE A 78 16.97 -6.01 -13.86
N THR A 79 16.12 -6.06 -14.88
CA THR A 79 16.03 -5.04 -15.93
C THR A 79 14.58 -4.71 -16.24
N PHE A 80 14.29 -3.44 -16.51
CA PHE A 80 12.98 -2.95 -16.92
C PHE A 80 13.10 -1.71 -17.79
N ASP A 81 12.08 -1.48 -18.62
CA ASP A 81 11.92 -0.23 -19.37
C ASP A 81 10.99 0.73 -18.60
N VAL A 82 11.29 2.02 -18.63
CA VAL A 82 10.48 3.04 -17.97
C VAL A 82 10.36 4.30 -18.83
N ASP A 83 9.13 4.83 -18.92
CA ASP A 83 8.85 6.13 -19.50
C ASP A 83 8.50 7.14 -18.40
N VAL A 84 9.46 8.01 -18.08
CA VAL A 84 9.30 9.11 -17.12
C VAL A 84 9.05 10.46 -17.80
N SER A 85 8.80 10.50 -19.12
CA SER A 85 8.67 11.75 -19.89
C SER A 85 7.53 12.66 -19.42
N LYS A 86 6.57 12.11 -18.67
CA LYS A 86 5.40 12.81 -18.11
C LYS A 86 5.46 12.96 -16.58
N LEU A 87 6.60 12.68 -15.95
CA LEU A 87 6.82 12.89 -14.52
C LEU A 87 7.57 14.21 -14.29
N PRO A 88 6.86 15.34 -14.02
CA PRO A 88 7.51 16.60 -13.68
C PRO A 88 8.23 16.55 -12.33
N CYS A 89 9.01 17.59 -12.04
CA CYS A 89 9.67 17.78 -10.75
C CYS A 89 8.69 17.66 -9.57
N GLY A 90 9.14 17.04 -8.48
CA GLY A 90 8.35 16.81 -7.27
C GLY A 90 7.54 15.51 -7.27
N LEU A 91 7.55 14.75 -8.38
CA LEU A 91 7.00 13.39 -8.43
C LEU A 91 8.11 12.35 -8.40
N ASN A 92 7.77 11.16 -7.90
CA ASN A 92 8.64 9.99 -7.92
C ASN A 92 7.88 8.80 -8.52
N GLY A 93 8.36 8.29 -9.65
CA GLY A 93 7.94 7.00 -10.20
C GLY A 93 8.95 5.95 -9.79
N ALA A 94 8.66 5.24 -8.70
CA ALA A 94 9.62 4.32 -8.08
C ALA A 94 9.35 2.86 -8.48
N LEU A 95 10.43 2.12 -8.70
CA LEU A 95 10.46 0.66 -8.76
C LEU A 95 11.54 0.20 -7.79
N TYR A 96 11.14 -0.58 -6.79
CA TYR A 96 12.01 -0.94 -5.66
C TYR A 96 11.56 -2.28 -5.08
N PHE A 97 12.42 -2.87 -4.25
CA PHE A 97 12.16 -4.11 -3.54
C PHE A 97 12.15 -3.89 -2.03
N VAL A 98 11.24 -4.56 -1.34
CA VAL A 98 11.14 -4.59 0.13
C VAL A 98 10.96 -6.02 0.62
N GLU A 99 11.46 -6.32 1.82
CA GLU A 99 11.37 -7.65 2.44
C GLU A 99 9.99 -7.93 3.09
N MET A 100 8.93 -7.81 2.28
CA MET A 100 7.58 -8.21 2.68
C MET A 100 7.41 -9.74 2.68
N ALA A 101 6.50 -10.25 3.51
CA ALA A 101 6.07 -11.65 3.43
C ALA A 101 5.28 -11.90 2.14
N ALA A 102 5.56 -13.01 1.45
CA ALA A 102 4.95 -13.36 0.15
C ALA A 102 3.42 -13.44 0.19
N ASP A 103 2.83 -13.78 1.34
CA ASP A 103 1.38 -13.88 1.55
C ASP A 103 0.77 -12.60 2.15
N GLY A 104 1.54 -11.51 2.23
CA GLY A 104 1.14 -10.25 2.85
C GLY A 104 0.99 -10.34 4.37
N GLY A 105 1.51 -11.40 5.00
CA GLY A 105 1.36 -11.66 6.42
C GLY A 105 -0.05 -12.11 6.79
N ILE A 106 -0.72 -12.86 5.91
CA ILE A 106 -2.03 -13.45 6.22
C ILE A 106 -1.92 -14.34 7.45
N ASN A 107 -2.98 -14.39 8.27
CA ASN A 107 -3.04 -15.06 9.58
C ASN A 107 -2.10 -14.50 10.67
N LYS A 108 -1.30 -13.46 10.39
CA LYS A 108 -0.65 -12.67 11.45
C LYS A 108 -1.70 -11.76 12.09
N GLY A 109 -1.96 -11.92 13.39
CA GLY A 109 -3.02 -11.19 14.07
C GLY A 109 -4.40 -11.47 13.48
N ASN A 110 -5.15 -10.43 13.11
CA ASN A 110 -6.44 -10.56 12.42
C ASN A 110 -6.34 -10.32 10.89
N ASN A 111 -5.14 -10.39 10.29
CA ASN A 111 -5.02 -10.24 8.83
C ASN A 111 -5.65 -11.45 8.13
N LYS A 112 -6.84 -11.27 7.54
CA LYS A 112 -7.51 -12.26 6.70
C LYS A 112 -7.50 -11.91 5.21
N ALA A 113 -6.88 -10.80 4.85
CA ALA A 113 -6.88 -10.28 3.48
C ALA A 113 -5.63 -10.74 2.70
N GLY A 114 -4.45 -10.66 3.32
CA GLY A 114 -3.19 -11.14 2.73
C GLY A 114 -2.75 -10.38 1.48
N ALA A 115 -1.87 -11.00 0.69
CA ALA A 115 -1.29 -10.40 -0.50
C ALA A 115 -2.32 -10.05 -1.58
N LYS A 116 -3.44 -10.80 -1.64
CA LYS A 116 -4.54 -10.53 -2.58
C LYS A 116 -5.07 -9.09 -2.50
N TYR A 117 -5.01 -8.49 -1.31
CA TYR A 117 -5.45 -7.12 -1.05
C TYR A 117 -4.27 -6.19 -0.68
N GLY A 118 -3.04 -6.54 -1.04
CA GLY A 118 -1.90 -5.63 -0.89
C GLY A 118 -1.46 -5.38 0.56
N THR A 119 -1.74 -6.30 1.49
CA THR A 119 -1.35 -6.13 2.91
C THR A 119 0.13 -6.45 3.17
N GLY A 120 0.63 -5.99 4.32
CA GLY A 120 1.95 -6.36 4.81
C GLY A 120 3.10 -5.45 4.39
N TYR A 121 2.80 -4.26 3.84
CA TYR A 121 3.83 -3.29 3.46
C TYR A 121 4.74 -2.91 4.63
N CYS A 122 6.01 -2.75 4.31
CA CYS A 122 7.07 -2.23 5.15
C CYS A 122 8.16 -1.67 4.23
N ASP A 123 9.01 -0.78 4.76
CA ASP A 123 10.20 -0.29 4.06
C ASP A 123 11.26 0.21 5.07
N SER A 124 12.34 0.83 4.60
CA SER A 124 13.44 1.30 5.45
C SER A 124 13.09 2.53 6.30
N GLN A 125 12.01 3.22 5.97
CA GLN A 125 11.55 4.43 6.63
C GLN A 125 10.66 4.13 7.85
N CYS A 126 10.31 2.85 8.06
CA CYS A 126 9.40 2.43 9.12
C CYS A 126 8.07 3.22 9.13
N PRO A 127 7.34 3.32 8.00
CA PRO A 127 6.20 4.21 7.82
C PRO A 127 5.10 3.99 8.85
N HIS A 128 4.70 5.08 9.48
CA HIS A 128 3.64 5.13 10.50
C HIS A 128 2.25 5.40 9.91
N ASP A 129 2.16 5.75 8.62
CA ASP A 129 0.91 6.00 7.90
C ASP A 129 0.22 4.72 7.42
N ILE A 130 0.89 3.57 7.54
CA ILE A 130 0.30 2.27 7.21
C ILE A 130 -0.83 1.97 8.18
N LYS A 131 -2.05 1.90 7.62
CA LYS A 131 -3.29 1.73 8.36
C LYS A 131 -3.44 0.36 9.03
N TRP A 132 -2.82 -0.67 8.45
CA TRP A 132 -2.90 -2.05 8.92
C TRP A 132 -1.50 -2.66 9.05
N ILE A 133 -1.07 -2.94 10.28
CA ILE A 133 0.25 -3.50 10.57
C ILE A 133 0.08 -4.73 11.46
N ASN A 134 0.72 -5.85 11.10
CA ASN A 134 0.66 -7.11 11.86
C ASN A 134 -0.77 -7.61 12.18
N GLY A 135 -1.73 -7.35 11.28
CA GLY A 135 -3.14 -7.76 11.43
C GLY A 135 -3.93 -6.97 12.49
N ALA A 136 -3.49 -5.76 12.81
CA ALA A 136 -4.21 -4.79 13.63
C ALA A 136 -4.32 -3.45 12.89
N ALA A 137 -5.38 -2.66 13.16
CA ALA A 137 -5.40 -1.27 12.74
C ALA A 137 -4.34 -0.48 13.51
N ASN A 138 -3.66 0.42 12.83
CA ASN A 138 -2.77 1.39 13.44
C ASN A 138 -3.55 2.61 13.96
N SER A 139 -4.69 2.38 14.63
CA SER A 139 -5.60 3.44 15.08
C SER A 139 -5.17 4.13 16.37
N ASP A 140 -4.39 3.44 17.19
CA ASP A 140 -3.94 3.96 18.49
C ASP A 140 -2.98 5.13 18.29
N GLY A 141 -3.30 6.28 18.90
CA GLY A 141 -2.50 7.50 18.77
C GLY A 141 -2.51 8.13 17.37
N TRP A 142 -3.48 7.77 16.52
CA TRP A 142 -3.56 8.26 15.16
C TRP A 142 -3.68 9.79 15.09
N THR A 143 -2.72 10.42 14.42
CA THR A 143 -2.65 11.87 14.21
C THR A 143 -2.87 12.19 12.73
N PRO A 144 -3.93 12.90 12.35
CA PRO A 144 -4.16 13.35 10.97
C PRO A 144 -3.00 14.20 10.43
N ASN A 145 -2.60 13.98 9.18
CA ASN A 145 -1.60 14.81 8.54
C ASN A 145 -2.25 16.15 8.10
N PRO A 146 -1.71 17.32 8.49
CA PRO A 146 -2.27 18.62 8.10
C PRO A 146 -2.10 18.93 6.60
N GLU A 147 -1.14 18.29 5.93
CA GLU A 147 -0.81 18.53 4.51
C GLU A 147 -1.41 17.45 3.58
N ASP A 148 -1.89 16.34 4.14
CA ASP A 148 -2.57 15.27 3.39
C ASP A 148 -3.90 14.89 4.05
N LYS A 149 -4.99 15.27 3.40
CA LYS A 149 -6.37 15.00 3.82
C LYS A 149 -6.74 13.50 3.87
N ASN A 150 -5.92 12.62 3.30
CA ASN A 150 -6.16 11.17 3.23
C ASN A 150 -5.22 10.35 4.13
N ALA A 151 -4.20 11.00 4.72
CA ALA A 151 -3.16 10.34 5.49
C ALA A 151 -3.07 10.87 6.92
N GLY A 152 -2.35 10.12 7.74
CA GLY A 152 -2.05 10.42 9.12
C GLY A 152 -1.00 9.43 9.60
N SER A 153 -0.71 9.41 10.88
CA SER A 153 0.29 8.52 11.44
C SER A 153 -0.18 7.92 12.75
N GLY A 154 -0.08 6.60 12.85
CA GLY A 154 -0.36 5.85 14.07
C GLY A 154 0.90 5.59 14.89
N LYS A 155 0.74 4.92 16.03
CA LYS A 155 1.84 4.64 16.95
C LYS A 155 2.89 3.68 16.38
N ILE A 156 2.50 2.76 15.49
CA ILE A 156 3.37 1.68 15.00
C ILE A 156 3.89 2.02 13.60
N GLY A 157 5.19 1.80 13.37
CA GLY A 157 5.83 1.85 12.06
C GLY A 157 6.06 0.45 11.49
N ALA A 158 6.05 0.30 10.15
CA ALA A 158 6.29 -0.97 9.48
C ALA A 158 7.68 -1.02 8.83
N CYS A 159 8.65 -1.64 9.49
CA CYS A 159 10.05 -1.66 9.04
C CYS A 159 10.44 -2.96 8.32
N CYS A 160 11.21 -2.86 7.24
CA CYS A 160 12.00 -3.97 6.68
C CYS A 160 13.14 -3.44 5.80
N ALA A 161 13.99 -4.33 5.28
CA ALA A 161 15.02 -3.92 4.33
C ALA A 161 14.39 -3.46 3.01
N GLU A 162 15.04 -2.51 2.36
CA GLU A 162 14.61 -1.87 1.12
C GLU A 162 15.80 -1.74 0.17
N MET A 163 15.55 -1.99 -1.11
CA MET A 163 16.47 -1.76 -2.21
C MET A 163 15.74 -0.93 -3.27
N ASP A 164 16.03 0.36 -3.29
CA ASP A 164 15.63 1.27 -4.38
C ASP A 164 16.55 1.03 -5.59
N ILE A 165 15.99 0.57 -6.72
CA ILE A 165 16.73 0.30 -7.97
C ILE A 165 17.03 1.62 -8.69
#